data_AF-A0A8J7NM68-F1
#
_entry.id   AF-A0A8J7NM68-F1
#
_cell.length_a   1.000
_cell.length_b   1.000
_cell.length_c   1.000
_cell.angle_alpha   90.00
_cell.angle_beta   90.00
_cell.angle_gamma   90.00
#
_symmetry.space_group_name_H-M   'P 1'
#
loop_
_entity.id
_entity.type
_entity.pdbx_description
1 polymer ?
#
loop_
_entity_poly.entity_id
_entity_poly.type
_entity_poly.pdbx_seq_one_letter_code
_entity_poly.pdbx_strand_id
1 'polypeptide(L)'
;MRASGSATQRADMCDGCRSLPVGHPGFVSVDKETGIRFVSHQQPRQPQLFSIVRQACVRSLSCEVCPGREGPIFFGDEQHGFVFSHTFFIKDSLARGFQRWYSIVMVTMDRIYLINSWPFLLTHLRGTISSLQQTALKVFDSEQCVCPQRAVRMNSAFSPGVFPHQRGGNAARSLTSLTQHPALWASLHSSFSWLLKACGSRLTEKLLEGAPTEDTLVLIERQTEQEEELIGWDGAEGGVSPPLRGESESEGGRDFLSDGVKGEEPQGLVFQSLRHLRQVLGASEFRMLAWHVLMGNQVIWRGPDPQLIQSAFTVLKALLPVGCVRAIPCSRQYEEAYRCNFLGLSPDVSVPPHVSNSEFSVLVDVLRTERSAPGDDDILSASHFSISSASTQPTDRGPTLLNKLELALCNENLSVDVVSHCLLCLKEEWMNKVKVLFKFSKVDGRAKEETQKVLALLGAAEDDNVRLLKFWMTGLSKTYKSHLMSAVRQPH
;
A
#
# COMPACT_ATOMS: atom_id res chain seq x y z
N MET A 1 -10.12 -43.45 -20.33
CA MET A 1 -9.20 -44.57 -20.03
C MET A 1 -8.59 -44.34 -18.66
N ARG A 2 -8.86 -45.24 -17.70
CA ARG A 2 -8.32 -45.17 -16.34
C ARG A 2 -6.83 -45.49 -16.38
N ALA A 3 -5.99 -44.57 -15.94
CA ALA A 3 -4.56 -44.80 -15.77
C ALA A 3 -4.32 -45.68 -14.53
N SER A 4 -4.40 -47.00 -14.72
CA SER A 4 -3.89 -48.00 -13.79
C SER A 4 -2.37 -48.07 -13.94
N GLY A 5 -1.62 -47.45 -13.03
CA GLY A 5 -0.16 -47.55 -13.04
C GLY A 5 0.54 -46.67 -12.01
N SER A 6 0.45 -47.01 -10.71
CA SER A 6 1.39 -46.48 -9.70
C SER A 6 1.51 -47.31 -8.42
N ALA A 7 0.67 -48.34 -8.22
CA ALA A 7 0.70 -49.14 -6.99
C ALA A 7 1.88 -50.13 -6.91
N THR A 8 2.42 -50.59 -8.05
CA THR A 8 3.44 -51.64 -8.11
C THR A 8 4.88 -51.17 -7.89
N GLN A 9 5.17 -49.86 -7.87
CA GLN A 9 6.55 -49.35 -7.63
C GLN A 9 6.88 -49.07 -6.16
N ARG A 10 5.89 -49.06 -5.25
CA ARG A 10 6.14 -48.76 -3.82
C ARG A 10 6.77 -49.92 -3.05
N ALA A 11 6.73 -51.14 -3.58
CA ALA A 11 7.14 -52.35 -2.86
C ALA A 11 8.67 -52.54 -2.79
N ASP A 12 9.44 -52.11 -3.79
CA ASP A 12 10.86 -52.48 -3.96
C ASP A 12 11.87 -51.34 -3.72
N MET A 13 11.50 -50.29 -2.99
CA MET A 13 12.49 -49.26 -2.61
C MET A 13 13.40 -49.74 -1.47
N CYS A 14 14.71 -49.65 -1.69
CA CYS A 14 15.74 -49.96 -0.70
C CYS A 14 15.63 -49.10 0.58
N ASP A 15 16.08 -49.60 1.73
CA ASP A 15 16.00 -48.86 2.99
C ASP A 15 16.74 -47.51 2.96
N GLY A 16 17.89 -47.44 2.30
CA GLY A 16 18.63 -46.19 2.10
C GLY A 16 17.95 -45.20 1.15
N CYS A 17 17.00 -45.68 0.36
CA CYS A 17 16.25 -44.88 -0.59
C CYS A 17 15.01 -44.24 0.06
N ARG A 18 14.62 -44.67 1.27
CA ARG A 18 13.44 -44.20 2.01
C ARG A 18 13.84 -43.18 3.07
N SER A 19 13.21 -42.01 3.06
CA SER A 19 13.40 -41.01 4.12
C SER A 19 12.41 -41.18 5.27
N LEU A 20 11.12 -41.39 4.99
CA LEU A 20 10.09 -41.53 6.02
C LEU A 20 9.55 -42.96 6.10
N PRO A 21 9.05 -43.41 7.26
CA PRO A 21 8.35 -44.69 7.39
C PRO A 21 7.17 -44.80 6.42
N VAL A 22 6.83 -46.02 6.02
CA VAL A 22 5.70 -46.28 5.11
C VAL A 22 4.41 -45.74 5.74
N GLY A 23 3.70 -44.88 5.01
CA GLY A 23 2.44 -44.29 5.49
C GLY A 23 2.60 -43.01 6.33
N HIS A 24 3.83 -42.54 6.60
CA HIS A 24 4.02 -41.27 7.32
C HIS A 24 3.57 -40.07 6.45
N PRO A 25 2.71 -39.17 6.98
CA PRO A 25 2.09 -38.10 6.18
C PRO A 25 3.03 -36.94 5.84
N GLY A 26 4.25 -36.92 6.39
CA GLY A 26 5.22 -35.84 6.25
C GLY A 26 5.23 -34.90 7.46
N PHE A 27 6.03 -33.83 7.40
CA PHE A 27 6.06 -32.79 8.44
C PHE A 27 5.46 -31.50 7.90
N VAL A 28 4.77 -30.77 8.77
CA VAL A 28 4.23 -29.44 8.49
C VAL A 28 4.52 -28.53 9.69
N SER A 29 5.13 -27.39 9.44
CA SER A 29 5.26 -26.29 10.41
C SER A 29 4.60 -25.04 9.85
N VAL A 30 4.06 -24.21 10.74
CA VAL A 30 3.35 -22.98 10.37
C VAL A 30 3.99 -21.81 11.09
N ASP A 31 4.41 -20.81 10.33
CA ASP A 31 4.86 -19.54 10.88
C ASP A 31 3.65 -18.70 11.30
N LYS A 32 3.57 -18.34 12.58
CA LYS A 32 2.40 -17.64 13.14
C LYS A 32 2.31 -16.18 12.68
N GLU A 33 3.44 -15.57 12.37
CA GLU A 33 3.53 -14.15 11.98
C GLU A 33 3.07 -13.95 10.53
N THR A 34 3.52 -14.82 9.63
CA THR A 34 3.26 -14.70 8.18
C THR A 34 2.13 -15.62 7.70
N GLY A 35 1.71 -16.60 8.50
CA GLY A 35 0.77 -17.64 8.08
C GLY A 35 1.34 -18.66 7.09
N ILE A 36 2.64 -18.58 6.75
CA ILE A 36 3.29 -19.46 5.78
C ILE A 36 3.44 -20.87 6.36
N ARG A 37 3.15 -21.89 5.54
CA ARG A 37 3.26 -23.31 5.89
C ARG A 37 4.45 -23.95 5.20
N PHE A 38 5.39 -24.49 5.97
CA PHE A 38 6.50 -25.27 5.45
C PHE A 38 6.15 -26.75 5.49
N VAL A 39 6.20 -27.41 4.32
CA VAL A 39 5.78 -28.80 4.15
C VAL A 39 6.98 -29.64 3.73
N SER A 40 7.24 -30.75 4.42
CA SER A 40 8.30 -31.69 4.07
C SER A 40 7.75 -33.08 3.79
N HIS A 41 8.05 -33.58 2.59
CA HIS A 41 7.72 -34.91 2.11
C HIS A 41 8.95 -35.49 1.39
N GLN A 42 9.01 -36.82 1.23
CA GLN A 42 10.10 -37.46 0.49
C GLN A 42 10.19 -36.98 -0.97
N GLN A 43 9.03 -36.77 -1.61
CA GLN A 43 8.90 -36.27 -2.97
C GLN A 43 7.80 -35.20 -3.00
N PRO A 44 7.94 -34.15 -3.82
CA PRO A 44 6.85 -33.21 -4.07
C PRO A 44 5.61 -33.94 -4.59
N ARG A 45 4.41 -33.57 -4.11
CA ARG A 45 3.15 -34.16 -4.58
C ARG A 45 2.79 -33.71 -6.01
N GLN A 46 3.26 -32.53 -6.41
CA GLN A 46 2.98 -31.96 -7.72
C GLN A 46 3.97 -32.51 -8.77
N PRO A 47 3.50 -33.08 -9.89
CA PRO A 47 4.38 -33.70 -10.89
C PRO A 47 5.41 -32.76 -11.51
N GLN A 48 5.05 -31.49 -11.74
CA GLN A 48 5.95 -30.47 -12.29
C GLN A 48 7.12 -30.20 -11.33
N LEU A 49 6.84 -29.99 -10.04
CA LEU A 49 7.87 -29.81 -9.01
C LEU A 49 8.71 -31.07 -8.84
N PHE A 50 8.10 -32.25 -8.94
CA PHE A 50 8.84 -33.51 -8.90
C PHE A 50 9.87 -33.60 -10.03
N SER A 51 9.50 -33.23 -11.27
CA SER A 51 10.43 -33.22 -12.42
C SER A 51 11.61 -32.28 -12.18
N ILE A 52 11.33 -31.05 -11.73
CA ILE A 52 12.34 -30.04 -11.43
C ILE A 52 13.32 -30.53 -10.35
N VAL A 53 12.79 -30.98 -9.21
CA VAL A 53 13.61 -31.46 -8.09
C VAL A 53 14.41 -32.71 -8.49
N ARG A 54 13.81 -33.62 -9.27
CA ARG A 54 14.48 -34.82 -9.75
C ARG A 54 15.68 -34.48 -10.64
N GLN A 55 15.51 -33.55 -11.57
CA GLN A 55 16.57 -33.09 -12.46
C GLN A 55 17.68 -32.37 -11.70
N ALA A 56 17.34 -31.50 -10.76
CA ALA A 56 18.30 -30.84 -9.87
C ALA A 56 19.14 -31.88 -9.11
N CYS A 57 18.53 -32.89 -8.49
CA CYS A 57 19.25 -33.96 -7.79
C CYS A 57 20.16 -34.78 -8.71
N VAL A 58 19.70 -35.13 -9.92
CA VAL A 58 20.51 -35.89 -10.89
C VAL A 58 21.74 -35.09 -11.29
N ARG A 59 21.58 -33.81 -11.65
CA ARG A 59 22.68 -32.93 -12.02
C ARG A 59 23.67 -32.73 -10.88
N SER A 60 23.18 -32.43 -9.67
CA SER A 60 23.98 -32.25 -8.46
C SER A 60 24.89 -33.42 -8.11
N LEU A 61 24.45 -34.66 -8.38
CA LEU A 61 25.18 -35.87 -7.98
C LEU A 61 25.94 -36.55 -9.14
N SER A 62 25.59 -36.26 -10.41
CA SER A 62 26.11 -37.01 -11.57
C SER A 62 26.82 -36.15 -12.62
N CYS A 63 26.46 -34.87 -12.76
CA CYS A 63 26.95 -34.02 -13.85
C CYS A 63 27.92 -32.93 -13.35
N GLU A 64 27.58 -32.30 -12.22
CA GLU A 64 28.35 -31.19 -11.69
C GLU A 64 29.50 -31.68 -10.80
N VAL A 65 30.71 -31.17 -11.04
CA VAL A 65 31.92 -31.63 -10.34
C VAL A 65 32.55 -30.47 -9.57
N CYS A 66 32.73 -30.67 -8.26
CA CYS A 66 33.49 -29.75 -7.40
C CYS A 66 34.92 -30.27 -7.20
N PRO A 67 35.97 -29.42 -7.24
CA PRO A 67 37.32 -29.79 -6.82
C PRO A 67 37.31 -30.35 -5.39
N GLY A 68 37.89 -31.53 -5.17
CA GLY A 68 37.83 -32.22 -3.87
C GLY A 68 36.53 -33.00 -3.61
N ARG A 69 35.55 -32.95 -4.52
CA ARG A 69 34.25 -33.66 -4.48
C ARG A 69 33.31 -33.30 -3.32
N GLU A 70 33.66 -32.29 -2.54
CA GLU A 70 32.85 -31.72 -1.45
C GLU A 70 32.87 -30.20 -1.54
N GLY A 71 31.69 -29.59 -1.62
CA GLY A 71 31.57 -28.14 -1.69
C GLY A 71 30.28 -27.64 -2.35
N PRO A 72 30.06 -26.32 -2.30
CA PRO A 72 28.92 -25.67 -2.92
C PRO A 72 29.13 -25.48 -4.43
N ILE A 73 28.06 -25.68 -5.20
CA ILE A 73 28.00 -25.51 -6.66
C ILE A 73 26.71 -24.74 -6.98
N PHE A 74 26.80 -23.81 -7.92
CA PHE A 74 25.66 -23.13 -8.53
C PHE A 74 25.51 -23.59 -9.98
N PHE A 75 24.30 -23.95 -10.38
CA PHE A 75 23.97 -24.25 -11.77
C PHE A 75 22.46 -24.10 -12.00
N GLY A 76 22.01 -24.12 -13.25
CA GLY A 76 20.58 -24.13 -13.59
C GLY A 76 20.27 -23.26 -14.79
N ASP A 77 18.99 -23.21 -15.13
CA ASP A 77 18.47 -22.49 -16.28
C ASP A 77 17.03 -21.99 -16.00
N GLU A 78 16.49 -21.18 -16.89
CA GLU A 78 15.16 -20.59 -16.71
C GLU A 78 14.01 -21.61 -16.82
N GLN A 79 14.24 -22.77 -17.45
CA GLN A 79 13.19 -23.79 -17.66
C GLN A 79 13.04 -24.71 -16.45
N HIS A 80 14.15 -25.04 -15.79
CA HIS A 80 14.22 -26.00 -14.68
C HIS A 80 14.57 -25.35 -13.34
N GLY A 81 14.79 -24.03 -13.33
CA GLY A 81 15.18 -23.27 -12.16
C GLY A 81 16.69 -23.29 -11.91
N PHE A 82 17.11 -22.36 -11.05
CA PHE A 82 18.47 -22.21 -10.56
C PHE A 82 18.65 -22.95 -9.25
N VAL A 83 19.79 -23.64 -9.12
CA VAL A 83 20.08 -24.60 -8.06
C VAL A 83 21.36 -24.20 -7.33
N PHE A 84 21.24 -24.05 -6.02
CA PHE A 84 22.35 -24.11 -5.10
C PHE A 84 22.47 -25.54 -4.61
N SER A 85 23.65 -26.15 -4.75
CA SER A 85 23.89 -27.54 -4.40
C SER A 85 25.15 -27.67 -3.56
N HIS A 86 25.06 -28.17 -2.33
CA HIS A 86 26.22 -28.46 -1.49
C HIS A 86 26.41 -29.96 -1.37
N THR A 87 27.42 -30.49 -2.04
CA THR A 87 27.77 -31.91 -1.99
C THR A 87 28.74 -32.19 -0.84
N PHE A 88 28.58 -33.32 -0.16
CA PHE A 88 29.39 -33.68 1.01
C PHE A 88 29.42 -35.20 1.23
N PHE A 89 30.42 -35.67 1.98
CA PHE A 89 30.55 -37.08 2.33
C PHE A 89 30.07 -37.37 3.76
N ILE A 90 29.44 -38.53 3.94
CA ILE A 90 29.12 -39.11 5.24
C ILE A 90 29.90 -40.42 5.38
N LYS A 91 30.52 -40.67 6.54
CA LYS A 91 31.24 -41.93 6.81
C LYS A 91 30.24 -43.08 6.98
N ASP A 92 30.53 -44.22 6.35
CA ASP A 92 29.72 -45.43 6.43
C ASP A 92 30.66 -46.62 6.47
N SER A 93 30.66 -47.38 7.56
CA SER A 93 31.58 -48.50 7.77
C SER A 93 31.38 -49.58 6.70
N LEU A 94 30.14 -49.84 6.29
CA LEU A 94 29.78 -50.88 5.33
C LEU A 94 29.86 -50.44 3.86
N ALA A 95 30.08 -49.14 3.60
CA ALA A 95 30.23 -48.63 2.23
C ALA A 95 31.61 -48.93 1.65
N ARG A 96 31.65 -49.19 0.34
CA ARG A 96 32.91 -49.21 -0.41
C ARG A 96 33.58 -47.85 -0.30
N GLY A 97 34.84 -47.82 0.17
CA GLY A 97 35.57 -46.57 0.40
C GLY A 97 35.22 -45.85 1.71
N PHE A 98 34.42 -46.47 2.59
CA PHE A 98 34.02 -45.95 3.89
C PHE A 98 33.24 -44.62 3.86
N GLN A 99 32.67 -44.26 2.71
CA GLN A 99 32.00 -42.98 2.48
C GLN A 99 30.76 -43.17 1.61
N ARG A 100 29.75 -42.35 1.88
CA ARG A 100 28.52 -42.18 1.09
C ARG A 100 28.43 -40.72 0.65
N TRP A 101 27.97 -40.52 -0.57
CA TRP A 101 27.86 -39.19 -1.16
C TRP A 101 26.44 -38.66 -0.99
N TYR A 102 26.32 -37.46 -0.42
CA TYR A 102 25.07 -36.74 -0.23
C TYR A 102 25.16 -35.32 -0.79
N SER A 103 24.00 -34.71 -1.02
CA SER A 103 23.90 -33.31 -1.42
C SER A 103 22.67 -32.67 -0.79
N ILE A 104 22.83 -31.45 -0.25
CA ILE A 104 21.70 -30.58 0.07
C ILE A 104 21.51 -29.59 -1.08
N VAL A 105 20.30 -29.53 -1.63
CA VAL A 105 19.96 -28.69 -2.77
C VAL A 105 18.87 -27.67 -2.39
N MET A 106 19.00 -26.46 -2.91
CA MET A 106 17.98 -25.42 -2.87
C MET A 106 17.71 -24.98 -4.30
N VAL A 107 16.44 -25.03 -4.71
CA VAL A 107 15.99 -24.67 -6.06
C VAL A 107 15.12 -23.43 -5.98
N THR A 108 15.38 -22.44 -6.84
CA THR A 108 14.57 -21.23 -6.98
C THR A 108 14.50 -20.83 -8.46
N MET A 109 13.45 -20.10 -8.84
CA MET A 109 13.32 -19.57 -10.20
C MET A 109 14.09 -18.25 -10.39
N ASP A 110 14.45 -17.57 -9.30
CA ASP A 110 15.20 -16.31 -9.36
C ASP A 110 16.71 -16.55 -9.20
N ARG A 111 17.44 -16.38 -10.30
CA ARG A 111 18.90 -16.46 -10.36
C ARG A 111 19.58 -15.46 -9.43
N ILE A 112 19.17 -14.20 -9.47
CA ILE A 112 19.86 -13.11 -8.78
C ILE A 112 19.64 -13.23 -7.28
N TYR A 113 18.41 -13.55 -6.87
CA TYR A 113 18.09 -13.83 -5.46
C TYR A 113 18.94 -14.97 -4.90
N LEU A 114 19.12 -16.06 -5.66
CA LEU A 114 19.93 -17.20 -5.20
C LEU A 114 21.41 -16.84 -5.03
N ILE A 115 21.97 -16.13 -6.01
CA ILE A 115 23.38 -15.68 -5.99
C ILE A 115 23.60 -14.72 -4.82
N ASN A 116 22.71 -13.74 -4.63
CA ASN A 116 22.81 -12.79 -3.51
C ASN A 116 22.61 -13.45 -2.15
N SER A 117 21.97 -14.63 -2.10
CA SER A 117 21.77 -15.44 -0.89
C SER A 117 22.88 -16.47 -0.68
N TRP A 118 23.85 -16.58 -1.60
CA TRP A 118 24.90 -17.59 -1.54
C TRP A 118 25.68 -17.64 -0.23
N PRO A 119 26.23 -16.54 0.33
CA PRO A 119 27.02 -16.60 1.56
C PRO A 119 26.20 -17.02 2.78
N PHE A 120 24.93 -16.58 2.82
CA PHE A 120 23.97 -16.93 3.86
C PHE A 120 23.66 -18.44 3.81
N LEU A 121 23.25 -18.94 2.63
CA LEU A 121 22.92 -20.35 2.43
C LEU A 121 24.13 -21.25 2.74
N LEU A 122 25.32 -20.88 2.25
CA LEU A 122 26.55 -21.63 2.50
C LEU A 122 26.84 -21.77 3.99
N THR A 123 26.70 -20.70 4.76
CA THR A 123 27.01 -20.69 6.19
C THR A 123 26.08 -21.63 6.97
N HIS A 124 24.77 -21.53 6.75
CA HIS A 124 23.78 -22.34 7.47
C HIS A 124 23.74 -23.80 7.02
N LEU A 125 23.92 -24.06 5.72
CA LEU A 125 24.00 -25.43 5.20
C LEU A 125 25.27 -26.14 5.66
N ARG A 126 26.42 -25.44 5.75
CA ARG A 126 27.63 -26.01 6.36
C ARG A 126 27.39 -26.44 7.80
N GLY A 127 26.70 -25.63 8.61
CA GLY A 127 26.35 -26.02 9.98
C GLY A 127 25.52 -27.32 10.05
N THR A 128 24.52 -27.43 9.18
CA THR A 128 23.68 -28.65 9.08
C THR A 128 24.51 -29.87 8.64
N ILE A 129 25.38 -29.69 7.63
CA ILE A 129 26.26 -30.74 7.10
C ILE A 129 27.25 -31.21 8.17
N SER A 130 27.91 -30.29 8.89
CA SER A 130 28.84 -30.63 9.95
C SER A 130 28.16 -31.42 11.08
N SER A 131 26.93 -31.08 11.45
CA SER A 131 26.16 -31.85 12.43
C SER A 131 25.88 -33.29 11.97
N LEU A 132 25.49 -33.47 10.70
CA LEU A 132 25.29 -34.80 10.10
C LEU A 132 26.61 -35.61 10.03
N GLN A 133 27.70 -34.97 9.64
CA GLN A 133 29.02 -35.61 9.55
C GLN A 133 29.54 -36.04 10.92
N GLN A 134 29.39 -35.20 11.96
CA GLN A 134 29.83 -35.52 13.32
C GLN A 134 29.03 -36.67 13.93
N THR A 135 27.71 -36.69 13.75
CA THR A 135 26.85 -37.78 14.27
C THR A 135 27.17 -39.10 13.57
N ALA A 136 27.34 -39.08 12.24
CA ALA A 136 27.74 -40.28 11.50
C ALA A 136 29.16 -40.76 11.81
N LEU A 137 30.10 -39.85 12.06
CA LEU A 137 31.47 -40.21 12.44
C LEU A 137 31.50 -40.98 13.77
N LYS A 138 30.72 -40.56 14.76
CA LYS A 138 30.59 -41.28 16.04
C LYS A 138 30.08 -42.72 15.85
N VAL A 139 29.07 -42.90 15.01
CA VAL A 139 28.54 -44.23 14.67
C VAL A 139 29.62 -45.05 13.97
N PHE A 140 30.29 -44.47 12.97
CA PHE A 140 31.38 -45.13 12.25
C PHE A 140 32.49 -45.62 13.18
N ASP A 141 32.97 -44.75 14.09
CA ASP A 141 34.04 -45.10 15.03
C ASP A 141 33.58 -46.19 16.01
N SER A 142 32.35 -46.10 16.51
CA SER A 142 31.77 -47.14 17.39
C SER A 142 31.69 -48.52 16.70
N GLU A 143 31.27 -48.54 15.43
CA GLU A 143 31.18 -49.77 14.63
C GLU A 143 32.57 -50.36 14.36
N GLN A 144 33.58 -49.52 14.10
CA GLN A 144 34.97 -49.94 13.89
C GLN A 144 35.63 -50.48 15.16
N CYS A 145 35.32 -49.91 16.33
CA CYS A 145 35.82 -50.39 17.62
C CYS A 145 35.27 -51.78 17.97
N VAL A 146 34.00 -52.05 17.66
CA VAL A 146 33.34 -53.34 17.95
C VAL A 146 33.78 -54.42 16.97
N CYS A 147 33.90 -54.11 15.68
CA CYS A 147 34.38 -55.04 14.67
C CYS A 147 35.23 -54.32 13.63
N PRO A 148 36.58 -54.49 13.65
CA PRO A 148 37.45 -53.89 12.65
C PRO A 148 37.03 -54.36 11.25
N GLN A 149 36.71 -53.43 10.36
CA GLN A 149 36.20 -53.71 9.00
C GLN A 149 37.12 -54.63 8.15
N ARG A 150 38.40 -54.75 8.52
CA ARG A 150 39.34 -55.74 7.94
C ARG A 150 38.87 -57.18 8.18
N ALA A 151 38.34 -57.48 9.36
CA ALA A 151 37.81 -58.80 9.71
C ALA A 151 36.51 -59.11 8.95
N VAL A 152 35.62 -58.12 8.77
CA VAL A 152 34.36 -58.28 8.01
C VAL A 152 34.63 -58.57 6.53
N ARG A 153 35.62 -57.89 5.92
CA ARG A 153 36.02 -58.12 4.52
C ARG A 153 36.77 -59.43 4.30
N MET A 154 37.49 -59.93 5.32
CA MET A 154 38.13 -61.25 5.27
C MET A 154 37.11 -62.39 5.42
N ASN A 155 36.00 -62.17 6.16
CA ASN A 155 34.98 -63.19 6.41
C ASN A 155 33.85 -63.24 5.36
N SER A 156 33.74 -62.25 4.45
CA SER A 156 32.81 -62.30 3.33
C SER A 156 33.34 -63.23 2.22
N ALA A 157 33.30 -64.54 2.47
CA ALA A 157 33.64 -65.56 1.49
C ALA A 157 32.64 -65.56 0.31
N PHE A 158 33.19 -65.69 -0.90
CA PHE A 158 32.47 -65.87 -2.16
C PHE A 158 31.38 -66.94 -2.06
N SER A 159 30.11 -66.57 -2.27
CA SER A 159 29.04 -67.52 -2.59
C SER A 159 28.93 -67.65 -4.10
N PRO A 160 29.25 -68.81 -4.70
CA PRO A 160 29.23 -69.01 -6.15
C PRO A 160 27.78 -69.25 -6.61
N GLY A 161 27.04 -68.18 -6.91
CA GLY A 161 25.66 -68.32 -7.40
C GLY A 161 25.00 -67.08 -8.01
N VAL A 162 25.64 -65.91 -8.04
CA VAL A 162 25.03 -64.69 -8.60
C VAL A 162 25.84 -64.20 -9.79
N PHE A 163 25.27 -64.40 -10.98
CA PHE A 163 25.83 -63.96 -12.26
C PHE A 163 25.99 -62.43 -12.37
N PRO A 164 26.91 -61.93 -13.22
CA PRO A 164 27.57 -60.64 -13.07
C PRO A 164 26.86 -59.47 -13.78
N HIS A 165 25.57 -59.24 -13.50
CA HIS A 165 24.86 -58.03 -13.98
C HIS A 165 24.21 -57.17 -12.88
N GLN A 166 24.28 -57.61 -11.62
CA GLN A 166 24.09 -56.70 -10.49
C GLN A 166 25.47 -56.36 -9.93
N ARG A 167 25.89 -55.10 -10.07
CA ARG A 167 27.03 -54.57 -9.29
C ARG A 167 26.64 -54.68 -7.81
N GLY A 168 27.07 -55.77 -7.17
CA GLY A 168 26.86 -56.07 -5.76
C GLY A 168 27.54 -55.06 -4.85
N GLY A 169 26.94 -53.88 -4.71
CA GLY A 169 27.14 -53.02 -3.56
C GLY A 169 26.12 -53.39 -2.50
N ASN A 170 26.56 -53.55 -1.24
CA ASN A 170 25.64 -53.61 -0.11
C ASN A 170 24.60 -52.49 -0.24
N ALA A 171 23.31 -52.85 -0.09
CA ALA A 171 22.21 -51.90 -0.16
C ALA A 171 22.51 -50.66 0.71
N ALA A 172 22.14 -49.47 0.21
CA ALA A 172 22.37 -48.25 0.98
C ALA A 172 21.65 -48.32 2.32
N ARG A 173 22.35 -48.02 3.42
CA ARG A 173 21.73 -47.85 4.73
C ARG A 173 20.94 -46.56 4.78
N SER A 174 19.86 -46.53 5.55
CA SER A 174 19.10 -45.31 5.81
C SER A 174 19.97 -44.29 6.55
N LEU A 175 19.71 -43.00 6.31
CA LEU A 175 20.44 -41.92 6.99
C LEU A 175 20.22 -41.95 8.52
N THR A 176 19.06 -42.45 8.97
CA THR A 176 18.78 -42.68 10.39
C THR A 176 19.68 -43.76 10.98
N SER A 177 19.97 -44.84 10.25
CA SER A 177 20.92 -45.87 10.68
C SER A 177 22.35 -45.35 10.72
N LEU A 178 22.75 -44.52 9.75
CA LEU A 178 24.11 -43.95 9.69
C LEU A 178 24.40 -42.97 10.82
N THR A 179 23.40 -42.22 11.28
CA THR A 179 23.58 -41.17 12.29
C THR A 179 23.11 -41.57 13.68
N GLN A 180 22.27 -42.60 13.79
CA GLN A 180 21.55 -43.02 15.01
C GLN A 180 20.84 -41.86 15.73
N HIS A 181 20.45 -40.82 14.98
CA HIS A 181 19.80 -39.65 15.55
C HIS A 181 18.28 -39.90 15.72
N PRO A 182 17.72 -39.83 16.95
CA PRO A 182 16.37 -40.32 17.26
C PRO A 182 15.25 -39.57 16.54
N ALA A 183 15.45 -38.28 16.24
CA ALA A 183 14.46 -37.44 15.54
C ALA A 183 15.06 -36.74 14.30
N LEU A 184 15.87 -37.46 13.52
CA LEU A 184 16.65 -36.87 12.41
C LEU A 184 15.78 -36.04 11.45
N TRP A 185 14.70 -36.62 10.95
CA TRP A 185 13.86 -35.98 9.93
C TRP A 185 13.07 -34.79 10.46
N ALA A 186 12.66 -34.83 11.73
CA ALA A 186 12.04 -33.69 12.40
C ALA A 186 13.05 -32.54 12.58
N SER A 187 14.28 -32.87 12.99
CA SER A 187 15.37 -31.88 13.10
C SER A 187 15.70 -31.25 11.74
N LEU A 188 15.81 -32.05 10.68
CA LEU A 188 16.04 -31.54 9.32
C LEU A 188 14.86 -30.70 8.82
N HIS A 189 13.62 -31.10 9.09
CA HIS A 189 12.45 -30.29 8.78
C HIS A 189 12.52 -28.91 9.46
N SER A 190 12.82 -28.87 10.76
CA SER A 190 12.97 -27.62 11.49
C SER A 190 14.10 -26.75 10.91
N SER A 191 15.26 -27.33 10.63
CA SER A 191 16.40 -26.62 10.04
C SER A 191 16.10 -26.07 8.65
N PHE A 192 15.44 -26.84 7.78
CA PHE A 192 15.07 -26.38 6.44
C PHE A 192 13.95 -25.35 6.46
N SER A 193 12.95 -25.51 7.34
CA SER A 193 11.87 -24.53 7.50
C SER A 193 12.43 -23.20 8.03
N TRP A 194 13.33 -23.26 9.01
CA TRP A 194 14.03 -22.08 9.51
C TRP A 194 14.89 -21.43 8.42
N LEU A 195 15.65 -22.22 7.65
CA LEU A 195 16.46 -21.71 6.55
C LEU A 195 15.62 -20.97 5.51
N LEU A 196 14.47 -21.54 5.12
CA LEU A 196 13.55 -20.92 4.17
C LEU A 196 12.97 -19.61 4.74
N LYS A 197 12.51 -19.61 6.01
CA LYS A 197 12.01 -18.40 6.68
C LYS A 197 13.07 -17.30 6.71
N ALA A 198 14.25 -17.63 7.24
CA ALA A 198 15.34 -16.68 7.42
C ALA A 198 15.92 -16.16 6.08
N CYS A 199 15.95 -17.01 5.04
CA CYS A 199 16.34 -16.58 3.69
C CYS A 199 15.30 -15.61 3.11
N GLY A 200 14.02 -15.90 3.28
CA GLY A 200 12.91 -15.06 2.81
C GLY A 200 12.86 -13.69 3.51
N SER A 201 13.10 -13.64 4.82
CA SER A 201 13.06 -12.39 5.60
C SER A 201 14.34 -11.54 5.55
N ARG A 202 15.37 -11.99 4.82
CA ARG A 202 16.69 -11.33 4.82
C ARG A 202 16.72 -10.03 4.02
N LEU A 203 16.04 -10.01 2.88
CA LEU A 203 15.98 -8.86 1.99
C LEU A 203 14.57 -8.29 2.05
N THR A 204 14.42 -7.17 2.73
CA THR A 204 13.15 -6.44 2.84
C THR A 204 13.24 -5.16 2.05
N GLU A 205 12.27 -4.93 1.16
CA GLU A 205 12.14 -3.67 0.46
C GLU A 205 11.51 -2.64 1.41
N LYS A 206 12.12 -1.45 1.50
CA LYS A 206 11.54 -0.30 2.21
C LYS A 206 11.14 0.74 1.19
N LEU A 207 9.86 0.72 0.82
CA LEU A 207 9.27 1.75 -0.03
C LEU A 207 9.17 3.05 0.76
N LEU A 208 9.70 4.14 0.21
CA LEU A 208 9.55 5.48 0.76
C LEU A 208 8.47 6.18 -0.05
N GLU A 209 7.33 6.43 0.58
CA GLU A 209 6.26 7.22 -0.01
C GLU A 209 6.57 8.71 0.14
N GLY A 210 6.05 9.52 -0.80
CA GLY A 210 6.13 10.97 -0.71
C GLY A 210 5.38 11.51 0.50
N ALA A 211 5.67 12.75 0.90
CA ALA A 211 4.90 13.39 1.95
C ALA A 211 3.42 13.53 1.52
N PRO A 212 2.45 13.23 2.40
CA PRO A 212 1.04 13.40 2.09
C PRO A 212 0.73 14.87 1.78
N THR A 213 -0.29 15.09 0.94
CA THR A 213 -0.77 16.45 0.66
C THR A 213 -1.41 17.07 1.91
N GLU A 214 -1.57 18.41 1.93
CA GLU A 214 -2.28 19.05 3.04
C GLU A 214 -3.73 18.59 3.15
N ASP A 215 -4.40 18.37 2.01
CA ASP A 215 -5.79 17.92 2.01
C ASP A 215 -5.88 16.53 2.64
N THR A 216 -4.95 15.62 2.33
CA THR A 216 -4.87 14.29 2.98
C THR A 216 -4.65 14.40 4.49
N LEU A 217 -3.72 15.25 4.94
CA LEU A 217 -3.43 15.44 6.36
C LEU A 217 -4.65 15.97 7.13
N VAL A 218 -5.33 16.97 6.57
CA VAL A 218 -6.53 17.56 7.20
C VAL A 218 -7.69 16.56 7.25
N LEU A 219 -7.86 15.72 6.21
CA LEU A 219 -8.89 14.68 6.22
C LEU A 219 -8.62 13.62 7.29
N ILE A 220 -7.36 13.18 7.43
CA ILE A 220 -6.96 12.27 8.51
C ILE A 220 -7.25 12.90 9.87
N GLU A 221 -6.87 14.16 10.10
CA GLU A 221 -7.16 14.87 11.36
C GLU A 221 -8.66 14.90 11.67
N ARG A 222 -9.51 15.22 10.69
CA ARG A 222 -10.97 15.24 10.87
C ARG A 222 -11.54 13.86 11.19
N GLN A 223 -11.04 12.81 10.54
CA GLN A 223 -11.47 11.44 10.82
C GLN A 223 -11.07 11.02 12.23
N THR A 224 -9.85 11.31 12.65
CA THR A 224 -9.37 11.01 14.01
C THR A 224 -10.18 11.77 15.07
N GLU A 225 -10.46 13.06 14.86
CA GLU A 225 -11.31 13.85 15.78
C GLU A 225 -12.72 13.24 15.92
N GLN A 226 -13.31 12.76 14.83
CA GLN A 226 -14.62 12.08 14.86
C GLN A 226 -14.59 10.73 15.59
N GLU A 227 -13.54 9.94 15.40
CA GLU A 227 -13.35 8.67 16.10
C GLU A 227 -13.14 8.88 17.61
N GLU A 228 -12.36 9.89 18.01
CA GLU A 228 -12.16 10.26 19.41
C GLU A 228 -13.45 10.75 20.08
N GLU A 229 -14.26 11.56 19.40
CA GLU A 229 -15.57 11.99 19.88
C GLU A 229 -16.52 10.80 20.09
N LEU A 230 -16.48 9.79 19.22
CA LEU A 230 -17.30 8.59 19.33
C LEU A 230 -16.87 7.70 20.51
N ILE A 231 -15.56 7.51 20.71
CA ILE A 231 -15.01 6.70 21.81
C ILE A 231 -15.23 7.40 23.17
N GLY A 232 -15.16 8.74 23.21
CA GLY A 232 -15.41 9.52 24.42
C GLY A 232 -16.84 9.40 24.98
N TRP A 233 -17.81 8.99 24.14
CA TRP A 233 -19.21 8.80 24.55
C TRP A 233 -19.47 7.41 25.16
N ASP A 234 -18.67 6.40 24.83
CA ASP A 234 -18.78 5.04 25.39
C ASP A 234 -18.16 4.91 26.80
N GLY A 235 -17.44 5.92 27.28
CA GLY A 235 -16.74 5.92 28.57
C GLY A 235 -17.49 6.58 29.75
N ALA A 236 -18.68 7.14 29.53
CA ALA A 236 -19.46 7.81 30.57
C ALA A 236 -20.74 7.01 30.90
N GLU A 237 -20.66 6.10 31.87
CA GLU A 237 -21.84 5.42 32.40
C GLU A 237 -22.80 6.42 33.08
N GLY A 238 -24.06 6.40 32.67
CA GLY A 238 -25.15 7.09 33.35
C GLY A 238 -26.34 7.31 32.43
N GLY A 239 -27.21 6.30 32.32
CA GLY A 239 -28.29 6.21 31.34
C GLY A 239 -29.13 7.48 31.16
N VAL A 240 -29.17 7.95 29.92
CA VAL A 240 -30.30 8.66 29.32
C VAL A 240 -30.41 8.17 27.88
N SER A 241 -31.63 7.80 27.49
CA SER A 241 -31.98 7.31 26.15
C SER A 241 -31.40 8.19 25.03
N PRO A 242 -31.03 7.62 23.88
CA PRO A 242 -30.47 8.39 22.78
C PRO A 242 -31.51 9.41 22.29
N PRO A 243 -31.12 10.67 22.00
CA PRO A 243 -32.00 11.55 21.26
C PRO A 243 -32.16 10.97 19.85
N LEU A 244 -33.40 10.80 19.41
CA LEU A 244 -33.76 10.56 18.01
C LEU A 244 -33.18 11.71 17.16
N ARG A 245 -31.97 11.51 16.62
CA ARG A 245 -31.44 12.33 15.54
C ARG A 245 -32.08 11.86 14.26
N GLY A 246 -32.86 12.75 13.64
CA GLY A 246 -33.27 12.61 12.25
C GLY A 246 -32.04 12.42 11.37
N GLU A 247 -32.21 11.57 10.37
CA GLU A 247 -31.24 11.23 9.33
C GLU A 247 -30.62 12.52 8.78
N SER A 248 -29.37 12.76 9.14
CA SER A 248 -28.48 13.69 8.45
C SER A 248 -27.30 12.85 8.00
N GLU A 249 -27.31 12.58 6.71
CA GLU A 249 -26.47 11.63 6.00
C GLU A 249 -24.98 11.84 6.32
N SER A 250 -24.37 10.72 6.71
CA SER A 250 -22.94 10.51 6.77
C SER A 250 -22.43 10.34 5.34
N GLU A 251 -22.14 11.46 4.66
CA GLU A 251 -21.34 11.46 3.42
C GLU A 251 -20.26 12.53 3.53
N GLY A 252 -19.19 12.19 4.24
CA GLY A 252 -18.06 13.08 4.47
C GLY A 252 -16.76 12.31 4.55
N GLY A 253 -16.37 11.64 3.47
CA GLY A 253 -15.08 10.94 3.47
C GLY A 253 -14.67 10.18 2.21
N ARG A 254 -15.51 10.03 1.18
CA ARG A 254 -15.19 9.16 0.02
C ARG A 254 -14.84 9.86 -1.30
N ASP A 255 -15.00 11.18 -1.43
CA ASP A 255 -14.96 11.82 -2.77
C ASP A 255 -13.61 12.40 -3.23
N PHE A 256 -12.49 12.08 -2.58
CA PHE A 256 -11.17 12.60 -3.00
C PHE A 256 -10.18 11.56 -3.52
N LEU A 257 -10.57 10.29 -3.59
CA LEU A 257 -9.80 9.27 -4.28
C LEU A 257 -10.71 8.61 -5.32
N SER A 258 -10.41 8.85 -6.59
CA SER A 258 -11.03 8.18 -7.72
C SER A 258 -10.77 6.68 -7.59
N ASP A 259 -11.76 5.95 -7.08
CA ASP A 259 -11.92 4.53 -7.33
C ASP A 259 -13.34 4.30 -7.87
N GLY A 260 -13.41 3.62 -9.02
CA GLY A 260 -14.59 3.54 -9.85
C GLY A 260 -15.69 2.72 -9.20
N VAL A 261 -16.69 3.39 -8.62
CA VAL A 261 -17.98 2.79 -8.30
C VAL A 261 -19.03 3.42 -9.19
N LYS A 262 -19.51 2.64 -10.17
CA LYS A 262 -20.78 2.90 -10.85
C LYS A 262 -21.89 2.80 -9.80
N GLY A 263 -22.53 3.92 -9.45
CA GLY A 263 -23.67 3.96 -8.55
C GLY A 263 -24.47 5.25 -8.73
N GLU A 264 -25.65 5.09 -9.34
CA GLU A 264 -26.83 5.97 -9.38
C GLU A 264 -26.64 7.41 -9.93
N GLU A 265 -27.19 7.66 -11.13
CA GLU A 265 -27.31 9.02 -11.68
C GLU A 265 -28.21 9.88 -10.76
N PRO A 266 -27.77 11.09 -10.35
CA PRO A 266 -28.60 11.97 -9.56
C PRO A 266 -29.84 12.38 -10.37
N GLN A 267 -31.02 11.97 -9.93
CA GLN A 267 -32.28 12.49 -10.47
C GLN A 267 -32.50 13.90 -9.91
N GLY A 268 -32.11 14.94 -10.67
CA GLY A 268 -32.33 16.35 -10.29
C GLY A 268 -31.43 17.34 -11.04
N LEU A 269 -31.72 18.64 -10.89
CA LEU A 269 -30.93 19.75 -11.44
C LEU A 269 -29.61 19.90 -10.65
N VAL A 270 -28.52 19.30 -11.13
CA VAL A 270 -27.23 19.30 -10.42
C VAL A 270 -26.08 19.87 -11.26
N PHE A 271 -25.23 20.68 -10.63
CA PHE A 271 -24.00 21.17 -11.25
C PHE A 271 -22.96 20.05 -11.33
N GLN A 272 -22.51 19.75 -12.55
CA GLN A 272 -21.58 18.65 -12.82
C GLN A 272 -20.10 19.05 -12.76
N SER A 273 -19.79 20.33 -13.03
CA SER A 273 -18.41 20.81 -13.07
C SER A 273 -18.33 22.33 -12.92
N LEU A 274 -17.13 22.85 -12.63
CA LEU A 274 -16.86 24.30 -12.63
C LEU A 274 -17.13 24.93 -14.00
N ARG A 275 -16.91 24.18 -15.09
CA ARG A 275 -17.22 24.63 -16.45
C ARG A 275 -18.72 24.77 -16.65
N HIS A 276 -19.51 23.80 -16.17
CA HIS A 276 -20.97 23.86 -16.22
C HIS A 276 -21.48 25.05 -15.38
N LEU A 277 -20.99 25.23 -14.15
CA LEU A 277 -21.35 26.39 -13.32
C LEU A 277 -21.02 27.73 -14.00
N ARG A 278 -19.87 27.83 -14.66
CA ARG A 278 -19.48 29.02 -15.44
C ARG A 278 -20.38 29.26 -16.65
N GLN A 279 -20.83 28.20 -17.33
CA GLN A 279 -21.75 28.32 -18.46
C GLN A 279 -23.13 28.82 -18.01
N VAL A 280 -23.59 28.37 -16.84
CA VAL A 280 -24.89 28.77 -16.27
C VAL A 280 -24.90 30.21 -15.77
N LEU A 281 -23.88 30.62 -15.00
CA LEU A 281 -23.81 31.97 -14.43
C LEU A 281 -23.29 33.01 -15.43
N GLY A 282 -22.54 32.58 -16.44
CA GLY A 282 -21.79 33.47 -17.32
C GLY A 282 -20.44 33.89 -16.72
N ALA A 283 -19.56 34.41 -17.59
CA ALA A 283 -18.15 34.62 -17.27
C ALA A 283 -17.90 35.63 -16.14
N SER A 284 -18.57 36.80 -16.19
CA SER A 284 -18.37 37.88 -15.22
C SER A 284 -18.86 37.51 -13.83
N GLU A 285 -20.07 36.97 -13.75
CA GLU A 285 -20.72 36.55 -12.51
C GLU A 285 -19.96 35.37 -11.85
N PHE A 286 -19.57 34.37 -12.64
CA PHE A 286 -18.74 33.26 -12.16
C PHE A 286 -17.41 33.75 -11.62
N ARG A 287 -16.75 34.70 -12.32
CA ARG A 287 -15.45 35.23 -11.88
C ARG A 287 -15.55 35.97 -10.55
N MET A 288 -16.59 36.79 -10.37
CA MET A 288 -16.88 37.44 -9.09
C MET A 288 -17.09 36.40 -7.99
N LEU A 289 -17.94 35.40 -8.22
CA LEU A 289 -18.22 34.32 -7.27
C LEU A 289 -16.94 33.55 -6.89
N ALA A 290 -16.16 33.12 -7.89
CA ALA A 290 -14.91 32.38 -7.68
C ALA A 290 -13.87 33.21 -6.93
N TRP A 291 -13.81 34.53 -7.16
CA TRP A 291 -12.96 35.43 -6.38
C TRP A 291 -13.35 35.45 -4.90
N HIS A 292 -14.65 35.61 -4.58
CA HIS A 292 -15.12 35.58 -3.19
C HIS A 292 -14.82 34.23 -2.52
N VAL A 293 -15.00 33.12 -3.24
CA VAL A 293 -14.66 31.77 -2.77
C VAL A 293 -13.16 31.69 -2.41
N LEU A 294 -12.28 32.07 -3.33
CA LEU A 294 -10.82 31.98 -3.15
C LEU A 294 -10.30 32.87 -2.01
N MET A 295 -10.94 34.01 -1.78
CA MET A 295 -10.59 34.94 -0.69
C MET A 295 -11.17 34.53 0.68
N GLY A 296 -12.03 33.52 0.72
CA GLY A 296 -12.64 33.05 1.97
C GLY A 296 -13.78 33.92 2.48
N ASN A 297 -14.33 34.77 1.61
CA ASN A 297 -15.52 35.56 1.90
C ASN A 297 -16.75 34.65 2.07
N GLN A 298 -17.81 35.19 2.67
CA GLN A 298 -19.03 34.41 2.86
C GLN A 298 -19.80 34.29 1.54
N VAL A 299 -19.98 33.06 1.08
CA VAL A 299 -20.78 32.70 -0.10
C VAL A 299 -22.14 32.24 0.38
N ILE A 300 -23.15 33.06 0.12
CA ILE A 300 -24.54 32.82 0.53
C ILE A 300 -25.33 32.40 -0.69
N TRP A 301 -25.94 31.23 -0.63
CA TRP A 301 -26.73 30.68 -1.70
C TRP A 301 -28.17 30.49 -1.24
N ARG A 302 -29.09 31.27 -1.80
CA ARG A 302 -30.51 31.26 -1.40
C ARG A 302 -31.37 30.73 -2.54
N GLY A 303 -32.11 29.67 -2.27
CA GLY A 303 -32.92 29.03 -3.31
C GLY A 303 -33.91 28.00 -2.78
N PRO A 304 -34.92 27.63 -3.58
CA PRO A 304 -35.96 26.68 -3.18
C PRO A 304 -35.51 25.22 -3.22
N ASP A 305 -34.46 24.89 -3.97
CA ASP A 305 -33.97 23.52 -4.18
C ASP A 305 -32.66 23.27 -3.41
N PRO A 306 -32.69 22.47 -2.32
CA PRO A 306 -31.50 22.11 -1.56
C PRO A 306 -30.49 21.26 -2.34
N GLN A 307 -30.92 20.44 -3.31
CA GLN A 307 -30.02 19.58 -4.09
C GLN A 307 -29.17 20.42 -5.04
N LEU A 308 -29.77 21.43 -5.68
CA LEU A 308 -29.05 22.40 -6.49
C LEU A 308 -28.00 23.16 -5.66
N ILE A 309 -28.36 23.61 -4.45
CA ILE A 309 -27.45 24.30 -3.52
C ILE A 309 -26.32 23.37 -3.05
N GLN A 310 -26.61 22.10 -2.78
CA GLN A 310 -25.57 21.14 -2.42
C GLN A 310 -24.61 20.93 -3.60
N SER A 311 -25.14 20.79 -4.82
CA SER A 311 -24.33 20.48 -6.00
C SER A 311 -23.31 21.57 -6.35
N ALA A 312 -23.63 22.88 -6.38
CA ALA A 312 -22.53 23.84 -6.55
C ALA A 312 -21.72 24.15 -5.29
N PHE A 313 -22.18 23.84 -4.07
CA PHE A 313 -21.21 23.80 -2.98
C PHE A 313 -20.17 22.72 -3.21
N THR A 314 -20.54 21.54 -3.69
CA THR A 314 -19.56 20.50 -4.07
C THR A 314 -18.60 21.01 -5.14
N VAL A 315 -19.11 21.65 -6.20
CA VAL A 315 -18.27 22.21 -7.28
C VAL A 315 -17.37 23.36 -6.80
N LEU A 316 -17.89 24.30 -6.01
CA LEU A 316 -17.14 25.48 -5.53
C LEU A 316 -16.11 25.11 -4.46
N LYS A 317 -16.38 24.09 -3.62
CA LYS A 317 -15.42 23.58 -2.63
C LYS A 317 -14.14 23.06 -3.28
N ALA A 318 -14.22 22.57 -4.53
CA ALA A 318 -13.04 22.12 -5.27
C ALA A 318 -12.00 23.23 -5.48
N LEU A 319 -12.39 24.51 -5.43
CA LEU A 319 -11.49 25.66 -5.56
C LEU A 319 -10.61 25.88 -4.31
N LEU A 320 -11.00 25.31 -3.17
CA LEU A 320 -10.35 25.56 -1.89
C LEU A 320 -9.63 24.32 -1.35
N PRO A 321 -8.55 24.52 -0.56
CA PRO A 321 -8.03 23.47 0.32
C PRO A 321 -9.13 23.02 1.30
N VAL A 322 -9.21 21.73 1.60
CA VAL A 322 -10.31 21.17 2.39
C VAL A 322 -10.37 21.77 3.81
N GLY A 323 -9.22 22.18 4.36
CA GLY A 323 -9.11 22.87 5.64
C GLY A 323 -9.67 24.30 5.65
N CYS A 324 -9.86 24.92 4.49
CA CYS A 324 -10.43 26.27 4.37
C CYS A 324 -11.98 26.27 4.26
N VAL A 325 -12.59 25.09 4.15
CA VAL A 325 -14.03 24.95 3.91
C VAL A 325 -14.79 24.71 5.22
N ARG A 326 -15.82 25.52 5.45
CA ARG A 326 -16.82 25.41 6.53
C ARG A 326 -18.20 25.67 5.91
N ALA A 327 -18.93 24.60 5.62
CA ALA A 327 -20.17 24.68 4.85
C ALA A 327 -21.38 24.29 5.69
N ILE A 328 -22.44 25.09 5.61
CA ILE A 328 -23.78 24.77 6.11
C ILE A 328 -24.69 24.67 4.87
N PRO A 329 -25.08 23.46 4.44
CA PRO A 329 -25.71 23.24 3.15
C PRO A 329 -27.14 23.77 3.05
N CYS A 330 -27.88 23.76 4.16
CA CYS A 330 -29.21 24.35 4.25
C CYS A 330 -29.45 24.83 5.68
N SER A 331 -29.79 26.12 5.83
CA SER A 331 -30.17 26.74 7.08
C SER A 331 -31.48 27.51 6.91
N ARG A 332 -32.30 27.50 7.97
CA ARG A 332 -33.55 28.26 8.06
C ARG A 332 -33.35 29.65 8.69
N GLN A 333 -32.12 30.00 9.03
CA GLN A 333 -31.73 31.28 9.60
C GLN A 333 -30.39 31.71 9.02
N TYR A 334 -30.13 33.01 8.99
CA TYR A 334 -28.81 33.52 8.64
C TYR A 334 -27.77 33.04 9.66
N GLU A 335 -26.60 32.64 9.17
CA GLU A 335 -25.46 32.22 9.97
C GLU A 335 -24.27 33.13 9.66
N GLU A 336 -23.55 33.55 10.69
CA GLU A 336 -22.45 34.50 10.59
C GLU A 336 -21.19 33.89 9.94
N ALA A 337 -20.33 34.74 9.35
CA ALA A 337 -19.12 34.31 8.64
C ALA A 337 -18.09 33.54 9.49
N TYR A 338 -18.13 33.69 10.82
CA TYR A 338 -17.28 32.91 11.73
C TYR A 338 -17.76 31.45 11.89
N ARG A 339 -19.01 31.13 11.56
CA ARG A 339 -19.53 29.75 11.59
C ARG A 339 -19.30 29.04 10.26
N CYS A 340 -19.54 29.72 9.15
CA CYS A 340 -19.43 29.12 7.81
C CYS A 340 -19.01 30.15 6.75
N ASN A 341 -18.19 29.72 5.78
CA ASN A 341 -17.94 30.48 4.57
C ASN A 341 -18.86 30.07 3.41
N PHE A 342 -19.47 28.88 3.44
CA PHE A 342 -20.56 28.51 2.54
C PHE A 342 -21.85 28.36 3.33
N LEU A 343 -22.88 29.11 2.94
CA LEU A 343 -24.17 29.15 3.62
C LEU A 343 -25.31 28.97 2.63
N GLY A 344 -26.01 27.85 2.69
CA GLY A 344 -27.26 27.64 1.97
C GLY A 344 -28.45 28.13 2.78
N LEU A 345 -29.35 28.90 2.17
CA LEU A 345 -30.53 29.47 2.81
C LEU A 345 -31.82 29.07 2.08
N SER A 346 -32.86 28.81 2.88
CA SER A 346 -34.23 28.73 2.37
C SER A 346 -34.68 30.09 1.80
N PRO A 347 -35.58 30.13 0.80
CA PRO A 347 -35.97 31.36 0.10
C PRO A 347 -36.61 32.41 1.02
N ASP A 348 -37.27 31.97 2.10
CA ASP A 348 -37.96 32.83 3.07
C ASP A 348 -37.03 33.58 4.03
N VAL A 349 -35.72 33.26 4.02
CA VAL A 349 -34.76 33.84 4.96
C VAL A 349 -34.29 35.21 4.45
N SER A 350 -34.46 36.23 5.29
CA SER A 350 -33.92 37.57 5.03
C SER A 350 -32.45 37.65 5.44
N VAL A 351 -31.58 38.05 4.51
CA VAL A 351 -30.17 38.35 4.80
C VAL A 351 -30.08 39.75 5.42
N PRO A 352 -29.31 39.93 6.53
CA PRO A 352 -29.16 41.25 7.14
C PRO A 352 -28.55 42.29 6.19
N PRO A 353 -28.99 43.57 6.22
CA PRO A 353 -28.57 44.58 5.26
C PRO A 353 -27.07 44.93 5.36
N HIS A 354 -26.47 44.79 6.55
CA HIS A 354 -25.04 45.00 6.74
C HIS A 354 -24.19 43.91 6.06
N VAL A 355 -24.76 42.73 5.80
CA VAL A 355 -24.13 41.63 5.06
C VAL A 355 -24.32 41.86 3.57
N SER A 356 -25.55 42.14 3.12
CA SER A 356 -25.85 42.41 1.71
C SER A 356 -25.05 43.58 1.12
N ASN A 357 -24.70 44.57 1.95
CA ASN A 357 -23.88 45.72 1.56
C ASN A 357 -22.37 45.54 1.86
N SER A 358 -21.95 44.35 2.29
CA SER A 358 -20.55 44.06 2.63
C SER A 358 -19.75 43.63 1.41
N GLU A 359 -18.53 44.14 1.28
CA GLU A 359 -17.55 43.67 0.27
C GLU A 359 -17.04 42.24 0.57
N PHE A 360 -17.34 41.69 1.76
CA PHE A 360 -16.88 40.37 2.22
C PHE A 360 -17.96 39.29 2.10
N SER A 361 -19.05 39.56 1.38
CA SER A 361 -20.06 38.55 1.08
C SER A 361 -20.49 38.60 -0.38
N VAL A 362 -20.97 37.47 -0.88
CA VAL A 362 -21.63 37.36 -2.18
C VAL A 362 -22.93 36.59 -1.98
N LEU A 363 -24.03 37.14 -2.49
CA LEU A 363 -25.34 36.53 -2.44
C LEU A 363 -25.71 36.07 -3.85
N VAL A 364 -26.02 34.79 -3.97
CA VAL A 364 -26.57 34.21 -5.20
C VAL A 364 -28.01 33.79 -4.90
N ASP A 365 -28.95 34.45 -5.57
CA ASP A 365 -30.37 34.17 -5.47
C ASP A 365 -30.82 33.31 -6.65
N VAL A 366 -31.54 32.23 -6.35
CA VAL A 366 -32.10 31.30 -7.34
C VAL A 366 -33.63 31.42 -7.35
N LEU A 367 -34.17 31.84 -8.49
CA LEU A 367 -35.60 31.91 -8.73
C LEU A 367 -36.01 30.82 -9.73
N ARG A 368 -37.09 30.10 -9.45
CA ARG A 368 -37.63 29.10 -10.38
C ARG A 368 -38.38 29.79 -11.51
N THR A 369 -38.08 29.42 -12.75
CA THR A 369 -38.77 29.95 -13.93
C THR A 369 -40.06 29.16 -14.16
N GLU A 370 -41.23 29.80 -14.13
CA GLU A 370 -42.55 29.15 -14.32
C GLU A 370 -42.82 28.61 -15.74
N ARG A 371 -41.86 28.71 -16.66
CA ARG A 371 -42.02 28.35 -18.10
C ARG A 371 -41.42 27.00 -18.49
N SER A 372 -41.01 26.15 -17.56
CA SER A 372 -40.50 24.81 -17.93
C SER A 372 -41.66 23.88 -18.31
N ALA A 373 -41.59 23.35 -19.54
CA ALA A 373 -42.41 22.22 -19.95
C ALA A 373 -42.02 20.99 -19.10
N PRO A 374 -42.96 20.06 -18.80
CA PRO A 374 -42.61 18.85 -18.05
C PRO A 374 -41.68 17.97 -18.89
N GLY A 375 -40.39 17.95 -18.56
CA GLY A 375 -39.36 17.13 -19.22
C GLY A 375 -38.06 17.84 -19.61
N ASP A 376 -37.90 19.14 -19.37
CA ASP A 376 -36.61 19.83 -19.54
C ASP A 376 -35.76 19.73 -18.25
N ASP A 377 -34.78 18.82 -18.25
CA ASP A 377 -33.80 18.60 -17.17
C ASP A 377 -32.57 19.54 -17.26
N ASP A 378 -32.70 20.71 -17.92
CA ASP A 378 -31.60 21.68 -18.05
C ASP A 378 -31.73 22.82 -17.02
N ILE A 379 -30.66 23.06 -16.27
CA ILE A 379 -30.59 24.10 -15.22
C ILE A 379 -30.88 25.49 -15.80
N LEU A 380 -30.44 25.72 -17.03
CA LEU A 380 -30.59 26.98 -17.76
C LEU A 380 -32.04 27.33 -18.11
N SER A 381 -32.91 26.34 -18.31
CA SER A 381 -34.32 26.56 -18.65
C SER A 381 -35.21 26.65 -17.41
N ALA A 382 -34.82 25.99 -16.31
CA ALA A 382 -35.62 25.86 -15.11
C ALA A 382 -35.35 26.94 -14.03
N SER A 383 -34.16 27.55 -14.02
CA SER A 383 -33.73 28.47 -12.94
C SER A 383 -33.11 29.75 -13.47
N HIS A 384 -33.48 30.89 -12.87
CA HIS A 384 -32.83 32.17 -13.05
C HIS A 384 -31.91 32.47 -11.86
N PHE A 385 -30.66 32.81 -12.13
CA PHE A 385 -29.65 33.15 -11.14
C PHE A 385 -29.42 34.66 -11.14
N SER A 386 -29.39 35.27 -9.96
CA SER A 386 -28.94 36.66 -9.80
C SER A 386 -27.86 36.74 -8.73
N ILE A 387 -26.67 37.20 -9.13
CA ILE A 387 -25.54 37.40 -8.21
C ILE A 387 -25.48 38.87 -7.79
N SER A 388 -25.38 39.10 -6.48
CA SER A 388 -25.21 40.43 -5.91
C SER A 388 -24.02 40.45 -4.94
N SER A 389 -23.19 41.48 -5.09
CA SER A 389 -22.04 41.76 -4.22
C SER A 389 -21.82 43.27 -4.18
N ALA A 390 -21.48 43.80 -3.00
CA ALA A 390 -21.08 45.19 -2.85
C ALA A 390 -19.59 45.43 -3.13
N SER A 391 -18.86 44.39 -3.54
CA SER A 391 -17.43 44.47 -3.83
C SER A 391 -17.15 45.46 -4.97
N THR A 392 -16.28 46.43 -4.69
CA THR A 392 -15.82 47.45 -5.65
C THR A 392 -14.61 46.99 -6.47
N GLN A 393 -14.19 45.73 -6.33
CA GLN A 393 -13.00 45.23 -7.02
C GLN A 393 -13.23 45.12 -8.54
N PRO A 394 -12.23 45.52 -9.35
CA PRO A 394 -12.33 45.37 -10.80
C PRO A 394 -12.43 43.89 -11.14
N THR A 395 -13.49 43.52 -11.86
CA THR A 395 -13.73 42.14 -12.32
C THR A 395 -12.60 41.59 -13.16
N ASP A 396 -11.69 42.42 -13.70
CA ASP A 396 -10.60 41.98 -14.57
C ASP A 396 -9.28 41.69 -13.83
N ARG A 397 -9.19 42.01 -12.54
CA ARG A 397 -8.02 41.71 -11.70
C ARG A 397 -8.37 40.68 -10.65
N GLY A 398 -7.40 39.88 -10.24
CA GLY A 398 -7.59 38.79 -9.31
C GLY A 398 -6.32 37.98 -9.13
N PRO A 399 -6.29 37.07 -8.14
CA PRO A 399 -5.10 36.30 -7.85
C PRO A 399 -4.70 35.47 -9.07
N THR A 400 -3.40 35.24 -9.24
CA THR A 400 -2.87 34.53 -10.41
C THR A 400 -3.45 33.12 -10.55
N LEU A 401 -3.83 32.47 -9.43
CA LEU A 401 -4.57 31.20 -9.44
C LEU A 401 -5.89 31.31 -10.21
N LEU A 402 -6.69 32.34 -9.94
CA LEU A 402 -7.99 32.56 -10.58
C LEU A 402 -7.81 32.82 -12.08
N ASN A 403 -6.82 33.62 -12.45
CA ASN A 403 -6.54 33.93 -13.85
C ASN A 403 -6.13 32.67 -14.64
N LYS A 404 -5.28 31.81 -14.06
CA LYS A 404 -4.90 30.53 -14.68
C LYS A 404 -6.09 29.57 -14.79
N LEU A 405 -6.93 29.50 -13.76
CA LEU A 405 -8.13 28.66 -13.76
C LEU A 405 -9.12 29.11 -14.84
N GLU A 406 -9.35 30.42 -14.98
CA GLU A 406 -10.25 30.95 -15.99
C GLU A 406 -9.79 30.60 -17.41
N LEU A 407 -8.48 30.71 -17.70
CA LEU A 407 -7.92 30.28 -18.97
C LEU A 407 -8.15 28.78 -19.24
N ALA A 408 -8.03 27.93 -18.22
CA ALA A 408 -8.30 26.50 -18.33
C ALA A 408 -9.80 26.20 -18.55
N LEU A 409 -10.69 26.96 -17.90
CA LEU A 409 -12.13 26.81 -18.06
C LEU A 409 -12.61 27.27 -19.44
N CYS A 410 -12.02 28.34 -19.99
CA CYS A 410 -12.32 28.87 -21.32
C CYS A 410 -11.83 27.98 -22.47
N ASN A 411 -10.84 27.10 -22.23
CA ASN A 411 -10.28 26.26 -23.28
C ASN A 411 -11.14 25.00 -23.49
N GLU A 412 -11.99 25.03 -24.52
CA GLU A 412 -12.88 23.93 -24.89
C GLU A 412 -12.15 22.64 -25.27
N ASN A 413 -10.87 22.73 -25.69
CA ASN A 413 -10.06 21.55 -26.02
C ASN A 413 -9.64 20.74 -24.78
N LEU A 414 -9.75 21.32 -23.58
CA LEU A 414 -9.48 20.60 -22.34
C LEU A 414 -10.73 19.86 -21.88
N SER A 415 -10.59 18.57 -21.58
CA SER A 415 -11.65 17.79 -20.93
C SER A 415 -11.87 18.27 -19.50
N VAL A 416 -13.04 17.94 -18.93
CA VAL A 416 -13.37 18.26 -17.54
C VAL A 416 -12.33 17.68 -16.58
N ASP A 417 -11.90 16.45 -16.80
CA ASP A 417 -10.88 15.79 -15.96
C ASP A 417 -9.52 16.50 -16.01
N VAL A 418 -9.11 16.98 -17.19
CA VAL A 418 -7.85 17.72 -17.34
C VAL A 418 -7.92 19.05 -16.59
N VAL A 419 -9.06 19.74 -16.64
CA VAL A 419 -9.28 20.96 -15.86
C VAL A 419 -9.25 20.66 -14.35
N SER A 420 -9.88 19.59 -13.90
CA SER A 420 -9.86 19.15 -12.49
C SER A 420 -8.44 18.85 -12.01
N HIS A 421 -7.62 18.16 -12.81
CA HIS A 421 -6.21 17.91 -12.49
C HIS A 421 -5.38 19.19 -12.51
N CYS A 422 -5.63 20.10 -13.45
CA CYS A 422 -4.97 21.40 -13.48
C CYS A 422 -5.27 22.21 -12.21
N LEU A 423 -6.54 22.22 -11.76
CA LEU A 423 -6.95 22.85 -10.52
C LEU A 423 -6.27 22.22 -9.30
N LEU A 424 -6.18 20.89 -9.25
CA LEU A 424 -5.45 20.18 -8.18
C LEU A 424 -3.98 20.64 -8.12
N CYS A 425 -3.27 20.63 -9.25
CA CYS A 425 -1.88 21.09 -9.33
C CYS A 425 -1.73 22.56 -8.92
N LEU A 426 -2.66 23.43 -9.34
CA LEU A 426 -2.66 24.83 -8.92
C LEU A 426 -2.89 24.95 -7.42
N LYS A 427 -3.86 24.23 -6.85
CA LYS A 427 -4.08 24.22 -5.39
C LYS A 427 -2.82 23.79 -4.64
N GLU A 428 -2.15 22.73 -5.08
CA GLU A 428 -0.92 22.25 -4.47
C GLU A 428 0.23 23.26 -4.58
N GLU A 429 0.42 23.88 -5.76
CA GLU A 429 1.40 24.96 -5.96
C GLU A 429 1.20 26.08 -4.94
N TRP A 430 -0.05 26.54 -4.78
CA TRP A 430 -0.38 27.64 -3.89
C TRP A 430 -0.34 27.25 -2.42
N MET A 431 -0.77 26.04 -2.05
CA MET A 431 -0.61 25.53 -0.69
C MET A 431 0.86 25.37 -0.30
N ASN A 432 1.74 25.00 -1.22
CA ASN A 432 3.18 24.97 -0.96
C ASN A 432 3.73 26.37 -0.70
N LYS A 433 3.27 27.39 -1.44
CA LYS A 433 3.61 28.80 -1.14
C LYS A 433 3.11 29.23 0.24
N VAL A 434 1.90 28.79 0.64
CA VAL A 434 1.35 29.03 1.99
C VAL A 434 2.22 28.39 3.07
N LYS A 435 2.67 27.14 2.89
CA LYS A 435 3.58 26.47 3.83
C LYS A 435 4.89 27.24 4.00
N VAL A 436 5.51 27.67 2.90
CA VAL A 436 6.73 28.49 2.93
C VAL A 436 6.48 29.81 3.66
N LEU A 437 5.39 30.51 3.33
CA LEU A 437 5.03 31.76 3.99
C LEU A 437 4.77 31.56 5.49
N PHE A 438 4.08 30.49 5.89
CA PHE A 438 3.82 30.17 7.29
C PHE A 438 5.12 29.94 8.06
N LYS A 439 6.05 29.15 7.49
CA LYS A 439 7.38 28.95 8.07
C LYS A 439 8.10 30.28 8.30
N PHE A 440 8.25 31.08 7.26
CA PHE A 440 9.02 32.33 7.32
C PHE A 440 8.40 33.38 8.24
N SER A 441 7.07 33.53 8.20
CA SER A 441 6.37 34.60 8.91
C SER A 441 5.98 34.25 10.34
N LYS A 442 5.56 33.00 10.62
CA LYS A 442 5.02 32.59 11.92
C LYS A 442 6.00 31.79 12.77
N VAL A 443 6.87 31.01 12.14
CA VAL A 443 7.81 30.15 12.85
C VAL A 443 9.15 30.84 13.05
N ASP A 444 9.73 31.33 11.96
CA ASP A 444 11.06 31.98 11.99
C ASP A 444 11.00 33.45 12.46
N GLY A 445 9.81 34.07 12.48
CA GLY A 445 9.61 35.45 12.96
C GLY A 445 10.36 36.52 12.16
N ARG A 446 10.58 36.27 10.85
CA ARG A 446 11.39 37.13 9.97
C ARG A 446 10.79 38.52 9.77
N ALA A 447 11.63 39.50 9.42
CA ALA A 447 11.19 40.86 9.17
C ALA A 447 10.21 40.94 7.97
N LYS A 448 9.36 41.97 7.96
CA LYS A 448 8.38 42.18 6.87
C LYS A 448 9.06 42.32 5.50
N GLU A 449 10.22 42.97 5.45
CA GLU A 449 11.00 43.13 4.22
C GLU A 449 11.50 41.80 3.65
N GLU A 450 12.00 40.90 4.51
CA GLU A 450 12.42 39.56 4.09
C GLU A 450 11.23 38.74 3.60
N THR A 451 10.08 38.86 4.27
CA THR A 451 8.83 38.21 3.86
C THR A 451 8.37 38.71 2.48
N GLN A 452 8.47 40.00 2.21
CA GLN A 452 8.15 40.58 0.90
C GLN A 452 9.10 40.09 -0.20
N LYS A 453 10.40 39.95 0.08
CA LYS A 453 11.37 39.37 -0.86
C LYS A 453 11.01 37.92 -1.21
N VAL A 454 10.63 37.11 -0.23
CA VAL A 454 10.17 35.73 -0.46
C VAL A 454 8.89 35.71 -1.30
N LEU A 455 7.91 36.57 -1.00
CA LEU A 455 6.68 36.67 -1.80
C LEU A 455 6.96 37.06 -3.26
N ALA A 456 7.93 37.95 -3.50
CA ALA A 456 8.37 38.30 -4.85
C ALA A 456 9.00 37.10 -5.57
N LEU A 457 9.88 36.34 -4.90
CA LEU A 457 10.48 35.12 -5.46
C LEU A 457 9.46 34.02 -5.79
N LEU A 458 8.39 33.92 -4.99
CA LEU A 458 7.30 32.97 -5.22
C LEU A 458 6.28 33.43 -6.27
N GLY A 459 6.47 34.61 -6.87
CA GLY A 459 5.54 35.22 -7.81
C GLY A 459 4.18 35.55 -7.18
N ALA A 460 4.17 35.91 -5.89
CA ALA A 460 2.97 36.14 -5.09
C ALA A 460 3.00 37.50 -4.36
N ALA A 461 3.75 38.47 -4.87
CA ALA A 461 3.88 39.80 -4.28
C ALA A 461 2.65 40.72 -4.51
N GLU A 462 1.79 40.40 -5.48
CA GLU A 462 0.56 41.15 -5.75
C GLU A 462 -0.41 41.07 -4.56
N ASP A 463 -1.15 42.15 -4.28
CA ASP A 463 -2.00 42.27 -3.09
C ASP A 463 -3.03 41.15 -2.97
N ASP A 464 -3.68 40.76 -4.07
CA ASP A 464 -4.67 39.68 -4.08
C ASP A 464 -4.03 38.31 -3.83
N ASN A 465 -2.82 38.09 -4.33
CA ASN A 465 -2.06 36.87 -4.04
C ASN A 465 -1.70 36.81 -2.55
N VAL A 466 -1.27 37.93 -1.96
CA VAL A 466 -0.96 38.00 -0.53
C VAL A 466 -2.21 37.77 0.33
N ARG A 467 -3.37 38.33 -0.07
CA ARG A 467 -4.66 38.09 0.61
C ARG A 467 -5.06 36.62 0.56
N LEU A 468 -4.98 36.01 -0.63
CA LEU A 468 -5.26 34.59 -0.82
C LEU A 468 -4.36 33.73 0.07
N LEU A 469 -3.04 33.96 0.06
CA LEU A 469 -2.09 33.20 0.88
C LEU A 469 -2.38 33.34 2.39
N LYS A 470 -2.76 34.53 2.86
CA LYS A 470 -3.13 34.76 4.26
C LYS A 470 -4.39 34.00 4.65
N PHE A 471 -5.41 33.98 3.79
CA PHE A 471 -6.61 33.20 4.04
C PHE A 471 -6.31 31.69 4.04
N TRP A 472 -5.60 31.19 3.02
CA TRP A 472 -5.29 29.75 2.89
C TRP A 472 -4.39 29.21 4.01
N MET A 473 -3.63 30.07 4.67
CA MET A 473 -2.87 29.73 5.89
C MET A 473 -3.76 29.19 7.02
N THR A 474 -5.03 29.57 7.05
CA THR A 474 -6.00 29.05 8.02
C THR A 474 -6.26 27.55 7.82
N GLY A 475 -6.22 27.06 6.57
CA GLY A 475 -6.48 25.67 6.22
C GLY A 475 -5.29 24.72 6.33
N LEU A 476 -4.11 25.18 6.76
CA LEU A 476 -2.98 24.30 7.08
C LEU A 476 -3.33 23.37 8.24
N SER A 477 -2.88 22.10 8.15
CA SER A 477 -3.19 21.08 9.16
C SER A 477 -2.64 21.42 10.55
N LYS A 478 -3.34 20.98 11.61
CA LYS A 478 -2.91 21.19 13.00
C LYS A 478 -1.61 20.45 13.29
N THR A 479 -1.49 19.22 12.79
CA THR A 479 -0.30 18.37 12.92
C THR A 479 0.91 19.03 12.27
N TYR A 480 0.74 19.54 11.04
CA TYR A 480 1.81 20.25 10.32
C TYR A 480 2.26 21.50 11.09
N LYS A 481 1.32 22.34 11.52
CA LYS A 481 1.61 23.55 12.31
C LYS A 481 2.35 23.22 13.61
N SER A 482 1.88 22.22 14.35
CA SER A 482 2.48 21.79 15.62
C SER A 482 3.91 21.29 15.41
N HIS A 483 4.12 20.39 14.44
CA HIS A 483 5.43 19.84 14.10
C HIS A 483 6.45 20.93 13.75
N LEU A 484 6.04 21.91 12.93
CA LEU A 484 6.93 22.98 12.51
C LEU A 484 7.29 23.94 13.67
N MET A 485 6.34 24.20 14.56
CA MET A 485 6.56 25.03 15.76
C MET A 485 7.41 24.31 16.81
N SER A 486 7.31 22.99 16.94
CA SER A 486 8.16 22.20 17.85
C SER A 486 9.58 22.04 17.33
N ALA A 487 9.77 21.90 16.00
CA ALA A 487 11.08 21.70 15.39
C ALA A 487 12.05 22.87 15.63
N VAL A 488 11.54 24.10 15.78
CA VAL A 488 12.37 25.29 16.05
C VAL A 488 12.71 25.45 17.54
N ARG A 489 11.97 24.77 18.44
CA ARG A 489 12.19 24.84 19.89
C ARG A 489 13.22 23.85 20.43
N GLN A 490 13.75 22.97 19.58
CA GLN A 490 14.89 22.14 19.94
C GLN A 490 16.18 22.86 19.51
N PRO A 491 16.94 23.48 20.44
CA PRO A 491 18.27 23.95 20.12
C PRO A 491 19.14 22.74 19.73
N HIS A 492 19.84 22.85 18.61
CA HIS A 492 20.96 21.98 18.27
C HIS A 492 22.08 22.09 19.31
#